data_AF-A0A0B0PCZ0-F1
#
_entry.id   AF-A0A0B0PCZ0-F1
#
_cell.length_a   1.000
_cell.length_b   1.000
_cell.length_c   1.000
_cell.angle_alpha   90.00
_cell.angle_beta   90.00
_cell.angle_gamma   90.00
#
_symmetry.space_group_name_H-M   'P 1'
#
loop_
_entity.id
_entity.type
_entity.pdbx_description
1 polymer ?
#
loop_
_entity_poly.entity_id
_entity_poly.type
_entity_poly.pdbx_seq_one_letter_code
_entity_poly.pdbx_strand_id
1 'polypeptide(L)'
;MLPINYESWHHIPDSNKNQAPDNIKRFALEVSDDYMKKALDKKWRDHKSTLKKEYFKKDISLEQKLRNVPPEMLRYQWEDAVRFWNSKKGEEVSYGQKVGRLQLFDITHRKKDGSPMTSKAGEIMEKLKEKKVEYEAIASTDSSVNLEDIYNRIIIEVLDPERYGRVRFQGSSVTPT
;
A
#
# COMPACT_ATOMS: atom_id res chain seq x y z
N MET A 1 -17.95 11.28 -17.34
CA MET A 1 -17.40 10.53 -16.19
C MET A 1 -15.94 10.22 -16.45
N LEU A 2 -15.09 10.24 -15.41
CA LEU A 2 -13.68 9.89 -15.52
C LEU A 2 -13.50 8.37 -15.49
N PRO A 3 -12.58 7.80 -16.29
CA PRO A 3 -12.39 6.35 -16.37
C PRO A 3 -11.84 5.77 -15.07
N ILE A 4 -12.39 4.64 -14.60
CA ILE A 4 -12.01 4.00 -13.33
C ILE A 4 -10.95 2.91 -13.48
N ASN A 5 -10.68 2.45 -14.70
CA ASN A 5 -9.76 1.35 -14.99
C ASN A 5 -8.27 1.72 -14.81
N TYR A 6 -7.94 3.00 -14.72
CA TYR A 6 -6.58 3.45 -14.43
C TYR A 6 -6.24 3.24 -12.95
N GLU A 7 -5.07 2.66 -12.68
CA GLU A 7 -4.59 2.42 -11.32
C GLU A 7 -4.33 3.72 -10.54
N SER A 8 -3.84 4.75 -11.24
CA SER A 8 -3.40 6.04 -10.67
C SER A 8 -3.92 7.22 -11.48
N TRP A 9 -4.21 8.33 -10.80
CA TRP A 9 -4.58 9.60 -11.41
C TRP A 9 -3.53 10.08 -12.43
N HIS A 10 -2.25 9.80 -12.17
CA HIS A 10 -1.15 10.21 -13.03
C HIS A 10 -1.13 9.47 -14.38
N HIS A 11 -1.75 8.29 -14.48
CA HIS A 11 -1.84 7.52 -15.72
C HIS A 11 -3.03 7.92 -16.60
N ILE A 12 -3.98 8.70 -16.07
CA ILE A 12 -5.12 9.17 -16.86
C ILE A 12 -4.64 10.26 -17.84
N PRO A 13 -4.94 10.13 -19.14
CA PRO A 13 -4.59 11.14 -20.13
C PRO A 13 -5.19 12.52 -19.79
N ASP A 14 -4.44 13.60 -20.08
CA ASP A 14 -4.92 14.95 -19.80
C ASP A 14 -6.17 15.33 -20.59
N SER A 15 -6.39 14.73 -21.76
CA SER A 15 -7.64 14.88 -22.53
C SER A 15 -8.86 14.46 -21.73
N ASN A 16 -8.76 13.40 -20.92
CA ASN A 16 -9.83 12.98 -20.02
C ASN A 16 -9.97 13.91 -18.81
N LYS A 17 -8.86 14.43 -18.28
CA LYS A 17 -8.87 15.33 -17.10
C LYS A 17 -9.43 16.71 -17.42
N ASN A 18 -9.19 17.22 -18.63
CA ASN A 18 -9.55 18.57 -19.05
C ASN A 18 -11.02 18.70 -19.49
N GLN A 19 -11.72 17.59 -19.68
CA GLN A 19 -13.15 17.59 -20.07
C GLN A 19 -14.08 18.19 -19.00
N ALA A 20 -13.70 18.14 -17.72
CA ALA A 20 -14.48 18.67 -16.60
C ALA A 20 -14.25 20.17 -16.29
N PRO A 21 -13.01 20.71 -16.26
CA PRO A 21 -12.75 22.11 -15.96
C PRO A 21 -13.26 23.08 -17.04
N ASP A 22 -13.33 22.67 -18.31
CA ASP A 22 -13.87 23.52 -19.39
C ASP A 22 -15.32 23.95 -19.14
N ASN A 23 -16.13 23.07 -18.53
CA ASN A 23 -17.51 23.37 -18.14
C ASN A 23 -17.60 24.36 -16.98
N ILE A 24 -16.57 24.45 -16.13
CA ILE A 24 -16.54 25.33 -14.95
C ILE A 24 -15.98 26.70 -15.32
N LYS A 25 -14.99 26.76 -16.23
CA LYS A 25 -14.50 28.00 -16.83
C LYS A 25 -15.61 28.75 -17.59
N ARG A 26 -16.62 28.04 -18.10
CA ARG A 26 -17.84 28.63 -18.69
C ARG A 26 -18.62 29.53 -17.71
N PHE A 27 -18.49 29.31 -16.40
CA PHE A 27 -19.16 30.11 -15.36
C PHE A 27 -18.31 31.29 -14.84
N ALA A 28 -17.20 31.62 -15.51
CA ALA A 28 -16.35 32.78 -15.21
C ALA A 28 -15.82 32.86 -13.76
N LEU A 29 -15.78 31.73 -13.05
CA LEU A 29 -15.12 31.62 -11.75
C LEU A 29 -13.61 31.52 -11.96
N GLU A 30 -12.87 32.52 -11.49
CA GLU A 30 -11.39 32.54 -11.46
C GLU A 30 -10.86 31.54 -10.43
N VAL A 31 -10.95 30.25 -10.75
CA VAL A 31 -10.37 29.17 -9.95
C VAL A 31 -9.04 28.78 -10.57
N SER A 32 -7.99 28.68 -9.73
CA SER A 32 -6.68 28.20 -10.17
C SER A 32 -6.79 26.78 -10.75
N ASP A 33 -6.16 26.57 -11.92
CA ASP A 33 -6.09 25.27 -12.58
C ASP A 33 -5.48 24.17 -11.68
N ASP A 34 -4.54 24.52 -10.79
CA ASP A 34 -3.93 23.58 -9.85
C ASP A 34 -4.95 23.09 -8.80
N TYR A 35 -5.76 24.00 -8.27
CA TYR A 35 -6.83 23.66 -7.34
C TYR A 35 -7.87 22.76 -8.01
N MET A 36 -8.25 23.07 -9.25
CA MET A 36 -9.19 22.27 -10.03
C MET A 36 -8.68 20.84 -10.26
N LYS A 37 -7.40 20.69 -10.63
CA LYS A 37 -6.76 19.38 -10.81
C LYS A 37 -6.76 18.56 -9.51
N LYS A 38 -6.42 19.17 -8.38
CA LYS A 38 -6.46 18.53 -7.05
C LYS A 38 -7.87 18.10 -6.64
N ALA A 39 -8.86 18.95 -6.90
CA ALA A 39 -10.25 18.65 -6.58
C ALA A 39 -10.80 17.49 -7.44
N LEU A 40 -10.46 17.46 -8.73
CA LEU A 40 -10.84 16.37 -9.64
C LEU A 40 -10.20 15.04 -9.26
N ASP A 41 -8.91 15.08 -8.94
CA ASP A 41 -8.17 13.92 -8.46
C ASP A 41 -8.81 13.33 -7.18
N LYS A 42 -9.12 14.19 -6.21
CA LYS A 42 -9.84 13.79 -4.99
C LYS A 42 -11.19 13.16 -5.32
N LYS A 43 -12.04 13.83 -6.10
CA LYS A 43 -13.36 13.32 -6.48
C LYS A 43 -13.27 11.97 -7.20
N TRP A 44 -12.28 11.80 -8.07
CA TRP A 44 -12.05 10.54 -8.77
C TRP A 44 -11.69 9.40 -7.80
N ARG A 45 -10.77 9.64 -6.86
CA ARG A 45 -10.44 8.65 -5.82
C ARG A 45 -11.64 8.30 -4.93
N ASP A 46 -12.39 9.32 -4.49
CA ASP A 46 -13.58 9.14 -3.65
C ASP A 46 -14.65 8.33 -4.36
N HIS A 47 -14.85 8.59 -5.67
CA HIS A 47 -15.76 7.82 -6.50
C HIS A 47 -15.35 6.35 -6.60
N LYS A 48 -14.07 6.05 -6.88
CA LYS A 48 -13.56 4.67 -6.89
C LYS A 48 -13.74 3.97 -5.54
N SER A 49 -13.50 4.68 -4.44
CA SER A 49 -13.70 4.17 -3.09
C SER A 49 -15.17 3.81 -2.83
N THR A 50 -16.10 4.69 -3.24
CA THR A 50 -17.55 4.48 -3.13
C THR A 50 -17.99 3.25 -3.93
N LEU A 51 -17.57 3.15 -5.20
CA LEU A 51 -17.86 1.99 -6.04
C LEU A 51 -17.33 0.69 -5.44
N LYS A 52 -16.08 0.69 -4.95
CA LYS A 52 -15.50 -0.48 -4.31
C LYS A 52 -16.30 -0.87 -3.06
N LYS A 53 -16.71 0.09 -2.23
CA LYS A 53 -17.52 -0.18 -1.04
C LYS A 53 -18.88 -0.81 -1.36
N GLU A 54 -19.57 -0.32 -2.39
CA GLU A 54 -20.92 -0.75 -2.73
C GLU A 54 -20.94 -2.08 -3.51
N TYR A 55 -20.02 -2.25 -4.47
CA TYR A 55 -20.07 -3.33 -5.44
C TYR A 55 -19.01 -4.41 -5.24
N PHE A 56 -17.92 -4.12 -4.50
CA PHE A 56 -16.83 -5.07 -4.23
C PHE A 56 -16.92 -5.65 -2.81
N LYS A 57 -17.83 -6.63 -2.61
CA LYS A 57 -17.96 -7.34 -1.33
C LYS A 57 -16.93 -8.48 -1.20
N LYS A 58 -16.43 -8.74 0.01
CA LYS A 58 -15.33 -9.69 0.24
C LYS A 58 -15.74 -11.15 0.09
N ASP A 59 -16.97 -11.46 0.49
CA ASP A 59 -17.60 -12.78 0.51
C ASP A 59 -18.06 -13.29 -0.86
N ILE A 60 -17.93 -12.47 -1.90
CA ILE A 60 -18.37 -12.78 -3.26
C ILE A 60 -17.20 -13.25 -4.12
N SER A 61 -17.43 -14.28 -4.95
CA SER A 61 -16.45 -14.80 -5.90
C SER A 61 -16.04 -13.77 -6.96
N LEU A 62 -14.86 -13.96 -7.57
CA LEU A 62 -14.36 -13.07 -8.63
C LEU A 62 -15.35 -12.96 -9.81
N GLU A 63 -15.92 -14.08 -10.25
CA GLU A 63 -16.88 -14.08 -11.36
C GLU A 63 -18.13 -13.26 -11.06
N GLN A 64 -18.67 -13.39 -9.85
CA GLN A 64 -19.84 -12.62 -9.42
C GLN A 64 -19.50 -11.13 -9.33
N LYS A 65 -18.29 -10.76 -8.85
CA LYS A 65 -17.82 -9.36 -8.85
C LYS A 65 -17.74 -8.78 -10.27
N LEU A 66 -17.27 -9.55 -11.25
CA LEU A 66 -17.19 -9.12 -12.65
C LEU A 66 -18.57 -8.93 -13.28
N ARG A 67 -19.57 -9.74 -12.88
CA ARG A 67 -20.96 -9.61 -13.35
C ARG A 67 -21.71 -8.43 -12.70
N ASN A 68 -21.32 -8.03 -11.49
CA ASN A 68 -21.94 -6.94 -10.74
C ASN A 68 -21.45 -5.55 -11.20
N VAL A 69 -21.70 -5.21 -12.47
CA VAL A 69 -21.31 -3.93 -13.07
C VAL A 69 -22.24 -2.82 -12.56
N PRO A 70 -21.71 -1.72 -12.00
CA PRO A 70 -22.53 -0.58 -11.59
C PRO A 70 -23.36 0.00 -12.76
N PRO A 71 -24.56 0.54 -12.50
CA PRO A 71 -25.31 1.31 -13.50
C PRO A 71 -24.45 2.44 -14.07
N GLU A 72 -24.61 2.72 -15.37
CA GLU A 72 -23.85 3.76 -16.10
C GLU A 72 -22.34 3.50 -16.25
N MET A 73 -21.82 2.37 -15.74
CA MET A 73 -20.41 1.98 -15.88
C MET A 73 -20.17 1.14 -17.13
N LEU A 74 -19.11 1.47 -17.87
CA LEU A 74 -18.68 0.65 -19.00
C LEU A 74 -18.10 -0.68 -18.49
N ARG A 75 -18.60 -1.80 -19.03
CA ARG A 75 -18.24 -3.16 -18.58
C ARG A 75 -16.73 -3.39 -18.58
N TYR A 76 -16.02 -3.01 -19.64
CA TYR A 76 -14.57 -3.18 -19.71
C TYR A 76 -13.83 -2.38 -18.62
N GLN A 77 -14.30 -1.17 -18.29
CA GLN A 77 -13.68 -0.36 -17.25
C GLN A 77 -13.85 -0.98 -15.87
N TRP A 78 -15.02 -1.56 -15.62
CA TRP A 78 -15.31 -2.29 -14.39
C TRP A 78 -14.46 -3.57 -14.28
N GLU A 79 -14.40 -4.36 -15.35
CA GLU A 79 -13.62 -5.59 -15.37
C GLU A 79 -12.14 -5.35 -15.08
N ASP A 80 -11.54 -4.35 -15.72
CA ASP A 80 -10.15 -3.96 -15.48
C ASP A 80 -9.93 -3.52 -14.02
N ALA A 81 -10.82 -2.69 -13.48
CA ALA A 81 -10.72 -2.22 -12.10
C ALA A 81 -10.86 -3.37 -11.08
N VAL A 82 -11.79 -4.30 -11.30
CA VAL A 82 -11.99 -5.48 -10.44
C VAL A 82 -10.80 -6.43 -10.53
N ARG A 83 -10.24 -6.66 -11.72
CA ARG A 83 -9.01 -7.46 -11.90
C ARG A 83 -7.85 -6.85 -11.13
N PHE A 84 -7.67 -5.53 -11.22
CA PHE A 84 -6.66 -4.82 -10.45
C PHE A 84 -6.89 -4.97 -8.94
N TRP A 85 -8.10 -4.75 -8.43
CA TRP A 85 -8.38 -4.86 -7.00
C TRP A 85 -8.23 -6.26 -6.41
N ASN A 86 -8.37 -7.32 -7.22
CA ASN A 86 -8.08 -8.70 -6.80
C ASN A 86 -6.64 -9.13 -7.08
N SER A 87 -5.83 -8.30 -7.73
CA SER A 87 -4.40 -8.60 -7.93
C SER A 87 -3.61 -8.37 -6.64
N LYS A 88 -2.48 -9.06 -6.49
CA LYS A 88 -1.54 -8.85 -5.37
C LYS A 88 -1.17 -7.38 -5.20
N LYS A 89 -0.90 -6.68 -6.31
CA LYS A 89 -0.59 -5.24 -6.32
C LYS A 89 -1.75 -4.40 -5.77
N GLY A 90 -2.98 -4.70 -6.19
CA GLY A 90 -4.18 -4.00 -5.69
C GLY A 90 -4.45 -4.28 -4.21
N GLU A 91 -4.13 -5.48 -3.73
CA GLU A 91 -4.19 -5.83 -2.31
C GLU A 91 -3.17 -5.03 -1.48
N GLU A 92 -1.90 -5.00 -1.92
CA GLU A 92 -0.82 -4.22 -1.30
C GLU A 92 -1.14 -2.72 -1.28
N VAL A 93 -1.75 -2.17 -2.34
CA VAL A 93 -2.19 -0.76 -2.35
C VAL A 93 -3.35 -0.51 -1.37
N SER A 94 -4.24 -1.49 -1.18
CA SER A 94 -5.44 -1.32 -0.34
C SER A 94 -5.16 -1.47 1.15
N TYR A 95 -4.33 -2.45 1.53
CA TYR A 95 -4.04 -2.79 2.91
C TYR A 95 -2.66 -2.33 3.37
N GLY A 96 -1.90 -1.69 2.48
CA GLY A 96 -0.46 -1.52 2.64
C GLY A 96 0.28 -2.82 2.34
N GLN A 97 1.54 -2.70 1.97
CA GLN A 97 2.41 -3.86 1.90
C GLN A 97 2.55 -4.42 3.32
N LYS A 98 2.19 -5.69 3.53
CA LYS A 98 2.50 -6.38 4.78
C LYS A 98 4.02 -6.56 4.82
N VAL A 99 4.67 -5.67 5.54
CA VAL A 99 6.11 -5.70 5.77
C VAL A 99 6.36 -6.51 7.04
N GLY A 100 7.10 -7.61 6.93
CA GLY A 100 7.50 -8.41 8.09
C GLY A 100 8.35 -7.59 9.06
N ARG A 101 8.39 -7.97 10.34
CA ARG A 101 9.07 -7.18 11.40
C ARG A 101 10.53 -6.85 11.08
N LEU A 102 11.24 -7.80 10.49
CA LEU A 102 12.63 -7.63 10.07
C LEU A 102 12.78 -6.53 9.00
N GLN A 103 11.93 -6.60 7.98
CA GLN A 103 11.93 -5.63 6.89
C GLN A 103 11.47 -4.24 7.37
N LEU A 104 10.56 -4.19 8.35
CA LEU A 104 10.13 -2.95 8.99
C LEU A 104 11.27 -2.30 9.78
N PHE A 105 12.06 -3.09 10.50
CA PHE A 105 13.26 -2.62 11.19
C PHE A 105 14.26 -2.01 10.20
N ASP A 106 14.54 -2.70 9.10
CA ASP A 106 15.42 -2.20 8.03
C ASP A 106 14.94 -0.86 7.45
N ILE A 107 13.64 -0.71 7.14
CA ILE A 107 13.08 0.53 6.58
C ILE A 107 13.17 1.69 7.58
N THR A 108 12.87 1.43 8.86
CA THR A 108 12.80 2.47 9.90
C THR A 108 14.17 2.90 10.42
N HIS A 109 15.20 2.07 10.28
CA HIS A 109 16.55 2.32 10.81
C HIS A 109 17.58 2.62 9.71
N ARG A 110 17.16 2.79 8.45
CA ARG A 110 17.99 3.26 7.33
C ARG A 110 17.66 4.70 6.96
N LYS A 111 18.69 5.44 6.56
CA LYS A 111 18.56 6.76 5.92
C LYS A 111 18.19 6.59 4.45
N LYS A 112 17.83 7.70 3.79
CA LYS A 112 17.53 7.73 2.35
C LYS A 112 18.69 7.28 1.45
N ASP A 113 19.93 7.46 1.92
CA ASP A 113 21.15 7.03 1.23
C ASP A 113 21.48 5.53 1.43
N GLY A 114 20.66 4.80 2.20
CA GLY A 114 20.83 3.38 2.50
C GLY A 114 21.72 3.08 3.71
N SER A 115 22.39 4.08 4.28
CA SER A 115 23.24 3.92 5.47
C SER A 115 22.40 3.76 6.75
N PRO A 116 22.92 3.06 7.78
CA PRO A 116 22.24 2.96 9.06
C PRO A 116 22.12 4.33 9.74
N MET A 117 21.00 4.55 10.41
CA MET A 117 20.69 5.84 11.05
C MET A 117 21.64 6.15 12.21
N THR A 118 22.14 5.13 12.91
CA THR A 118 23.16 5.19 13.98
C THR A 118 24.13 4.01 13.85
N SER A 119 25.32 4.11 14.45
CA SER A 119 26.28 2.99 14.50
C SER A 119 25.68 1.74 15.15
N LYS A 120 24.97 1.91 16.27
CA LYS A 120 24.27 0.83 16.98
C LYS A 120 23.21 0.16 16.10
N ALA A 121 22.46 0.94 15.33
CA ALA A 121 21.51 0.38 14.35
C ALA A 121 22.24 -0.46 13.30
N GLY A 122 23.40 0.00 12.81
CA GLY A 122 24.25 -0.76 11.88
C GLY A 122 24.70 -2.10 12.45
N GLU A 123 25.19 -2.14 13.69
CA GLU A 123 25.58 -3.39 14.37
C GLU A 123 24.40 -4.36 14.51
N ILE A 124 23.23 -3.85 14.85
CA ILE A 124 22.01 -4.66 14.96
C ILE A 124 21.60 -5.22 13.58
N MET A 125 21.68 -4.42 12.53
CA MET A 125 21.32 -4.83 11.17
C MET A 125 22.25 -5.95 10.65
N GLU A 126 23.55 -5.88 10.92
CA GLU A 126 24.48 -6.96 10.58
C GLU A 126 24.14 -8.25 11.34
N LYS A 127 23.88 -8.17 12.65
CA LYS A 127 23.44 -9.34 13.44
C LYS A 127 22.14 -9.96 12.93
N LEU A 128 21.16 -9.13 12.55
CA LEU A 128 19.90 -9.59 11.96
C LEU A 128 20.14 -10.30 10.62
N LYS A 129 21.08 -9.80 9.80
CA LYS A 129 21.45 -10.38 8.51
C LYS A 129 22.17 -11.71 8.68
N GLU A 130 23.12 -11.80 9.59
CA GLU A 130 23.81 -13.06 9.93
C GLU A 130 22.83 -14.13 10.41
N LYS A 131 21.97 -13.79 11.38
CA LYS A 131 20.94 -14.70 11.90
C LYS A 131 19.95 -15.13 10.82
N LYS A 132 19.55 -14.23 9.94
CA LYS A 132 18.69 -14.55 8.80
C LYS A 132 19.31 -15.65 7.92
N VAL A 133 20.59 -15.53 7.57
CA VAL A 133 21.29 -16.54 6.76
C VAL A 133 21.36 -17.90 7.49
N GLU A 134 21.67 -17.89 8.79
CA GLU A 134 21.69 -19.10 9.63
C GLU A 134 20.35 -19.84 9.61
N TYR A 135 19.25 -19.12 9.83
CA TYR A 135 17.92 -19.72 9.86
C TYR A 135 17.38 -20.10 8.48
N GLU A 136 17.72 -19.38 7.41
CA GLU A 136 17.39 -19.78 6.03
C GLU A 136 18.06 -21.12 5.67
N ALA A 137 19.30 -21.36 6.13
CA ALA A 137 19.98 -22.64 5.96
C ALA A 137 19.28 -23.78 6.72
N ILE A 138 18.79 -23.52 7.94
CA ILE A 138 18.06 -24.50 8.75
C ILE A 138 16.69 -24.82 8.11
N ALA A 139 15.93 -23.80 7.69
CA ALA A 139 14.62 -23.98 7.05
C ALA A 139 14.72 -24.74 5.71
N SER A 140 15.85 -24.65 5.01
CA SER A 140 16.13 -25.47 3.82
C SER A 140 16.18 -26.98 4.14
N THR A 141 16.49 -27.34 5.39
CA THR A 141 16.59 -28.73 5.86
C THR A 141 15.27 -29.25 6.42
N ASP A 142 14.44 -28.38 7.03
CA ASP A 142 13.14 -28.74 7.61
C ASP A 142 12.03 -27.87 7.00
N SER A 143 11.35 -28.41 5.98
CA SER A 143 10.35 -27.69 5.18
C SER A 143 9.06 -27.31 5.93
N SER A 144 8.94 -27.70 7.20
CA SER A 144 7.74 -27.48 8.01
C SER A 144 7.73 -26.14 8.76
N VAL A 145 8.83 -25.39 8.75
CA VAL A 145 9.00 -24.20 9.59
C VAL A 145 8.48 -22.93 8.90
N ASN A 146 7.58 -22.21 9.58
CA ASN A 146 7.02 -20.94 9.11
C ASN A 146 8.06 -19.81 9.16
N LEU A 147 8.35 -19.19 8.01
CA LEU A 147 9.32 -18.10 7.87
C LEU A 147 8.99 -16.87 8.73
N GLU A 148 7.71 -16.52 8.90
CA GLU A 148 7.33 -15.34 9.70
C GLU A 148 7.63 -15.58 11.19
N ASP A 149 7.46 -16.81 11.67
CA ASP A 149 7.77 -17.21 13.05
C ASP A 149 9.28 -17.21 13.30
N ILE A 150 10.06 -17.64 12.30
CA ILE A 150 11.53 -17.54 12.31
C ILE A 150 11.98 -16.07 12.41
N TYR A 151 11.44 -15.19 11.56
CA TYR A 151 11.82 -13.78 11.59
C TYR A 151 11.42 -13.07 12.88
N ASN A 152 10.27 -13.43 13.45
CA ASN A 152 9.86 -12.95 14.77
C ASN A 152 10.81 -13.42 15.88
N ARG A 153 11.29 -14.66 15.81
CA ARG A 153 12.28 -15.20 16.74
C ARG A 153 13.63 -14.50 16.63
N ILE A 154 14.13 -14.28 15.40
CA ILE A 154 15.38 -13.53 15.15
C ILE A 154 15.31 -12.13 15.75
N ILE A 155 14.19 -11.43 15.56
CA ILE A 155 13.94 -10.11 16.14
C ILE A 155 14.04 -10.14 17.67
N ILE A 156 13.44 -11.14 18.33
CA ILE A 156 13.47 -11.28 19.79
C ILE A 156 14.89 -11.60 20.29
N GLU A 157 15.61 -12.49 19.59
CA GLU A 157 16.99 -12.86 19.95
C GLU A 157 17.97 -11.69 19.82
N VAL A 158 17.78 -10.79 18.84
CA VAL A 158 18.69 -9.66 18.60
C VAL A 158 18.29 -8.39 19.34
N LEU A 159 16.99 -8.09 19.48
CA LEU A 159 16.47 -6.83 20.05
C LEU A 159 15.98 -6.94 21.50
N ASP A 160 16.14 -8.12 22.10
CA ASP A 160 15.56 -8.59 23.36
C ASP A 160 14.02 -8.74 23.35
N PRO A 161 13.45 -9.60 24.22
CA PRO A 161 12.01 -9.68 24.42
C PRO A 161 11.40 -8.31 24.76
N GLU A 162 10.24 -8.04 24.20
CA GLU A 162 9.48 -6.82 24.49
C GLU A 162 9.14 -6.80 25.99
N ARG A 163 9.70 -5.84 26.73
CA ARG A 163 9.48 -5.74 28.18
C ARG A 163 8.07 -5.19 28.45
N TYR A 164 7.40 -5.78 29.44
CA TYR A 164 6.06 -5.39 29.86
C TYR A 164 5.99 -3.86 30.12
N GLY A 165 5.04 -3.18 29.47
CA GLY A 165 4.86 -1.72 29.59
C GLY A 165 5.61 -0.85 28.57
N ARG A 166 6.46 -1.43 27.70
CA ARG A 166 7.13 -0.68 26.62
C ARG A 166 6.59 -1.12 25.26
N VAL A 167 5.52 -0.47 24.80
CA VAL A 167 4.94 -0.70 23.48
C VAL A 167 5.87 -0.11 22.41
N ARG A 168 6.52 -0.95 21.58
CA ARG A 168 7.11 -0.46 20.33
C ARG A 168 5.98 -0.35 19.31
N PHE A 169 5.35 0.82 19.25
CA PHE A 169 4.22 1.05 18.34
C PHE A 169 4.58 0.69 16.89
N GLN A 170 3.72 -0.09 16.23
CA GLN A 170 3.72 -0.28 14.78
C GLN A 170 3.14 0.96 14.09
N GLY A 171 3.79 2.12 14.26
CA GLY A 171 3.33 3.39 13.71
C GLY A 171 4.48 4.27 13.29
N SER A 172 4.37 4.85 12.09
CA SER A 172 5.26 5.89 11.58
C SER A 172 4.99 7.23 12.27
N SER A 173 5.34 7.34 13.55
CA SER A 173 5.27 8.60 14.30
C SER A 173 6.59 8.92 14.99
N VAL A 174 6.86 10.22 15.06
CA VAL A 174 8.08 10.82 15.61
C VAL A 174 8.16 10.56 17.12
N THR A 175 9.32 10.12 17.59
CA THR A 175 9.66 10.04 19.03
C THR A 175 9.55 11.42 19.68
N PRO A 176 8.82 11.58 20.81
CA PRO A 176 8.92 12.78 21.62
C PRO A 176 10.30 12.85 22.28
N THR A 177 10.90 14.03 22.26
CA THR A 177 12.13 14.40 22.96
C THR A 177 11.93 14.43 24.46
#